data_AF-A0A7X6NV78-F1
#
_entry.id   AF-A0A7X6NV78-F1
#
_cell.length_a   1.000
_cell.length_b   1.000
_cell.length_c   1.000
_cell.angle_alpha   90.00
_cell.angle_beta   90.00
_cell.angle_gamma   90.00
#
_symmetry.space_group_name_H-M   'P 1'
#
loop_
_entity.id
_entity.type
_entity.pdbx_description
1 polymer ?
#
loop_
_entity_poly.entity_id
_entity_poly.type
_entity_poly.pdbx_seq_one_letter_code
_entity_poly.pdbx_strand_id
1 'polypeptide(L)'
;MIPMEGGGYTAPGVQDFQFPGLFGTDWITKPMLQAVIAAIAVIVIWWLASRRLTTIPNKSQFLMEYLYGFIRNGVGRDVLGPGFRP
;
A
#
# COMPACT_ATOMS: atom_id res chain seq x y z
N MET A 1 7.28 35.21 21.15
CA MET A 1 8.09 35.03 19.92
C MET A 1 8.64 33.63 19.95
N ILE A 2 8.40 32.83 18.91
CA ILE A 2 9.00 31.48 18.81
C ILE A 2 10.47 31.69 18.39
N PRO A 3 11.46 31.07 19.05
CA PRO A 3 12.85 31.21 18.66
C PRO A 3 13.05 30.58 17.28
N MET A 4 13.42 31.41 16.28
CA MET A 4 13.93 30.93 15.00
C MET A 4 15.43 30.67 15.14
N GLU A 5 15.80 29.62 15.87
CA GLU A 5 17.18 29.13 15.81
C GLU A 5 17.36 28.28 14.54
N GLY A 6 18.06 28.85 13.55
CA GLY A 6 19.02 28.11 12.71
C GLY A 6 18.54 27.03 11.75
N GLY A 7 17.26 26.97 11.33
CA GLY A 7 16.77 25.94 10.40
C GLY A 7 16.48 26.45 8.99
N GLY A 8 17.52 26.67 8.16
CA GLY A 8 17.32 26.82 6.71
C GLY A 8 16.81 25.52 6.07
N TYR A 9 16.17 25.61 4.89
CA TYR A 9 15.72 24.42 4.14
C TYR A 9 16.90 23.48 3.85
N THR A 10 16.84 22.26 4.37
CA THR A 10 17.73 21.16 4.00
C THR A 10 17.09 20.35 2.89
N ALA A 11 17.68 20.40 1.70
CA ALA A 11 17.25 19.58 0.58
C ALA A 11 17.47 18.09 0.91
N PRO A 12 16.53 17.21 0.55
CA PRO A 12 16.69 15.78 0.77
C PRO A 12 17.89 15.23 -0.02
N GLY A 13 18.60 14.27 0.57
CA GLY A 13 19.81 13.68 0.03
C GLY A 13 19.91 12.17 0.24
N VAL A 14 21.03 11.58 -0.20
CA VAL A 14 21.27 10.13 -0.10
C VAL A 14 21.21 9.64 1.36
N GLN A 15 21.63 10.48 2.31
CA GLN A 15 21.58 10.20 3.73
C GLN A 15 20.16 9.92 4.27
N ASP A 16 19.11 10.47 3.64
CA ASP A 16 17.72 10.24 4.10
C ASP A 16 17.23 8.81 3.81
N PHE A 17 17.96 8.07 2.98
CA PHE A 17 17.72 6.66 2.69
C PHE A 17 18.56 5.71 3.57
N GLN A 18 19.39 6.26 4.47
CA GLN A 18 20.12 5.48 5.46
C GLN A 18 19.25 5.30 6.70
N PHE A 19 18.45 4.25 6.68
CA PHE A 19 17.55 3.95 7.79
C PHE A 19 18.30 3.22 8.91
N PRO A 20 18.24 3.72 10.16
CA PRO A 20 18.83 3.00 11.28
C PRO A 20 18.12 1.67 11.50
N GLY A 21 18.89 0.67 11.91
CA GLY A 21 18.37 -0.60 12.38
C GLY A 21 17.49 -0.44 13.62
N LEU A 22 16.53 -1.34 13.76
CA LEU A 22 15.64 -1.44 14.91
C LEU A 22 16.04 -2.63 15.78
N PHE A 23 15.74 -2.54 17.08
CA PHE A 23 15.95 -3.64 18.03
C PHE A 23 17.40 -4.18 18.08
N GLY A 24 18.40 -3.31 17.87
CA GLY A 24 19.80 -3.72 17.82
C GLY A 24 20.17 -4.58 16.60
N THR A 25 19.32 -4.57 15.56
CA THR A 25 19.53 -5.35 14.33
C THR A 25 19.55 -4.43 13.11
N ASP A 26 20.72 -4.30 12.48
CA ASP A 26 20.98 -3.31 11.42
C ASP A 26 20.13 -3.49 10.15
N TRP A 27 19.75 -4.73 9.82
CA TRP A 27 18.94 -5.02 8.63
C TRP A 27 17.43 -4.87 8.87
N ILE A 28 16.98 -4.83 10.13
CA ILE A 28 15.58 -4.58 10.47
C ILE A 28 15.35 -3.08 10.46
N THR A 29 15.08 -2.52 9.28
CA THR A 29 14.84 -1.08 9.15
C THR A 29 13.35 -0.76 9.22
N LYS A 30 13.03 0.51 9.54
CA LYS A 30 11.65 1.02 9.53
C LYS A 30 10.90 0.74 8.20
N PRO A 31 11.45 1.01 7.00
CA PRO A 31 10.76 0.69 5.75
C PRO A 31 10.58 -0.82 5.53
N MET A 32 11.51 -1.66 5.99
CA MET A 32 11.33 -3.12 5.92
C MET A 32 10.10 -3.56 6.73
N LEU A 33 9.95 -3.04 7.95
CA LEU A 33 8.79 -3.35 8.78
C LEU A 33 7.49 -2.83 8.15
N GLN A 34 7.49 -1.62 7.59
CA GLN A 34 6.35 -1.08 6.85
C GLN A 34 5.96 -1.96 5.65
N ALA A 35 6.95 -2.45 4.89
CA ALA A 35 6.71 -3.35 3.76
C ALA A 35 6.11 -4.68 4.20
N VAL A 36 6.60 -5.27 5.29
CA VAL A 36 6.05 -6.51 5.87
C VAL A 36 4.63 -6.30 6.36
N ILE A 37 4.35 -5.21 7.08
CA ILE A 37 3.00 -4.88 7.54
C ILE A 37 2.05 -4.68 6.35
N ALA A 38 2.50 -3.97 5.31
CA ALA A 38 1.71 -3.77 4.10
C ALA A 38 1.42 -5.10 3.38
N ALA A 39 2.41 -5.97 3.24
CA ALA A 39 2.24 -7.29 2.64
C ALA A 39 1.22 -8.15 3.41
N ILE A 40 1.35 -8.19 4.74
CA ILE A 40 0.38 -8.89 5.61
C ILE A 40 -1.01 -8.29 5.45
N ALA A 41 -1.14 -6.96 5.44
CA ALA A 41 -2.42 -6.29 5.28
C ALA A 41 -3.10 -6.68 3.94
N VAL A 42 -2.36 -6.66 2.84
CA VAL A 42 -2.86 -7.07 1.52
C VAL A 42 -3.33 -8.53 1.54
N ILE A 43 -2.50 -9.45 2.06
CA ILE A 43 -2.85 -10.88 2.16
C ILE A 43 -4.13 -11.06 2.98
N VAL A 44 -4.22 -10.42 4.14
CA VAL A 44 -5.37 -10.52 5.04
C VAL A 44 -6.63 -9.97 4.37
N ILE A 45 -6.57 -8.82 3.73
CA ILE A 45 -7.71 -8.22 3.01
C ILE A 45 -8.25 -9.19 1.96
N TRP A 46 -7.38 -9.74 1.10
CA TRP A 46 -7.80 -10.65 0.02
C TRP A 46 -8.27 -12.01 0.55
N TRP A 47 -7.65 -12.52 1.60
CA TRP A 47 -8.10 -13.74 2.26
C TRP A 47 -9.49 -13.56 2.89
N LEU A 48 -9.72 -12.44 3.60
CA LEU A 48 -11.02 -12.13 4.19
C LEU A 48 -12.10 -11.89 3.12
N ALA A 49 -11.75 -11.29 1.99
CA ALA A 49 -12.66 -11.09 0.87
C ALA A 49 -13.06 -12.41 0.18
N SER A 50 -12.12 -13.35 0.04
CA SER A 50 -12.34 -14.60 -0.70
C SER A 50 -12.82 -15.80 0.15
N ARG A 51 -12.64 -15.78 1.47
CA ARG A 51 -12.95 -16.94 2.34
C ARG A 51 -14.43 -17.35 2.41
N ARG A 52 -15.39 -16.50 2.00
CA ARG A 52 -16.84 -16.74 2.13
C ARG A 52 -17.63 -16.18 0.94
N LEU A 53 -17.24 -16.57 -0.27
CA LEU A 53 -17.94 -16.15 -1.50
C LEU A 53 -19.25 -16.92 -1.65
N THR A 54 -20.34 -16.21 -1.93
CA THR A 54 -21.68 -16.78 -2.17
C THR A 54 -22.23 -16.33 -3.52
N THR A 55 -23.10 -17.13 -4.13
CA THR A 55 -23.72 -16.83 -5.44
C THR A 55 -24.55 -15.55 -5.41
N ILE A 56 -25.27 -15.31 -4.30
CA ILE A 56 -25.94 -14.03 -4.04
C ILE A 56 -25.01 -13.22 -3.12
N PRO A 57 -24.47 -12.08 -3.58
CA PRO A 57 -23.48 -11.34 -2.82
C PRO A 57 -24.10 -10.67 -1.60
N ASN A 58 -23.38 -10.74 -0.48
CA ASN A 58 -23.66 -9.92 0.70
C ASN A 58 -23.05 -8.51 0.54
N LYS A 59 -23.34 -7.59 1.47
CA LYS A 59 -22.83 -6.19 1.40
C LYS A 59 -21.31 -6.09 1.29
N SER A 60 -20.56 -6.90 2.06
CA SER A 60 -19.10 -6.90 2.01
C SER A 60 -18.54 -7.45 0.70
N GLN A 61 -19.14 -8.52 0.17
CA GLN A 61 -18.77 -9.10 -1.11
C GLN A 61 -19.06 -8.11 -2.24
N PHE A 62 -20.22 -7.47 -2.24
CA PHE A 62 -20.56 -6.42 -3.21
C PHE A 62 -19.53 -5.29 -3.22
N LEU A 63 -19.11 -4.79 -2.06
CA LEU A 63 -18.09 -3.75 -1.98
C LEU A 63 -16.74 -4.21 -2.56
N MET A 64 -16.31 -5.42 -2.25
CA MET A 64 -15.04 -5.97 -2.73
C MET A 64 -15.07 -6.23 -4.24
N GLU A 65 -16.17 -6.77 -4.76
CA GLU A 65 -16.39 -6.95 -6.20
C GLU A 65 -16.45 -5.61 -6.93
N TYR A 66 -17.10 -4.60 -6.35
CA TYR A 66 -17.12 -3.24 -6.89
C TYR A 66 -15.73 -2.63 -6.97
N LEU A 67 -14.94 -2.70 -5.88
CA LEU A 67 -13.56 -2.20 -5.86
C LEU A 67 -12.67 -2.93 -6.88
N TYR A 68 -12.78 -4.26 -6.96
CA TYR A 68 -12.07 -5.06 -7.95
C TYR A 68 -12.46 -4.67 -9.37
N GLY A 69 -13.77 -4.53 -9.65
CA GLY A 69 -14.30 -4.10 -10.93
C GLY A 69 -13.86 -2.69 -11.33
N PHE A 70 -13.80 -1.76 -10.38
CA PHE A 70 -13.30 -0.40 -10.61
C PHE A 70 -11.84 -0.41 -11.04
N ILE A 71 -10.97 -1.14 -10.32
CA ILE A 71 -9.55 -1.22 -10.68
C ILE A 71 -9.38 -1.92 -12.03
N ARG A 72 -10.06 -3.05 -12.25
CA ARG A 72 -9.95 -3.83 -13.49
C ARG A 72 -10.43 -3.05 -14.71
N ASN A 73 -11.63 -2.46 -14.62
CA ASN A 73 -12.31 -1.88 -15.78
C ASN A 73 -12.02 -0.39 -15.95
N GLY A 74 -11.82 0.35 -14.86
CA GLY A 74 -11.47 1.78 -14.91
C GLY A 74 -9.97 1.97 -15.11
N VAL A 75 -9.15 1.51 -14.16
CA VAL A 75 -7.71 1.77 -14.21
C VAL A 75 -7.00 0.86 -15.22
N GLY A 76 -7.26 -0.45 -15.17
CA GLY A 76 -6.57 -1.43 -16.00
C GLY A 76 -6.76 -1.18 -17.49
N ARG A 77 -7.99 -0.85 -17.91
CA ARG A 77 -8.31 -0.55 -19.31
C ARG A 77 -7.68 0.76 -19.78
N ASP A 78 -7.69 1.80 -18.94
CA ASP A 78 -7.12 3.11 -19.30
C ASP A 78 -5.60 3.07 -19.37
N VAL A 79 -4.94 2.28 -18.51
CA VAL A 79 -3.47 2.16 -18.47
C VAL A 79 -2.94 1.21 -19.55
N LEU A 80 -3.62 0.10 -19.83
CA LEU A 80 -3.13 -0.94 -20.76
C LEU A 80 -3.59 -0.74 -22.21
N GLY A 81 -4.55 0.16 -22.45
CA GLY A 81 -5.07 0.48 -23.77
C GLY A 81 -6.08 -0.56 -24.34
N PRO A 82 -6.59 -0.33 -25.56
CA PRO A 82 -7.72 -1.08 -26.12
C PRO A 82 -7.48 -2.58 -26.37
N GLY A 83 -6.23 -3.04 -26.30
CA GLY A 83 -5.85 -4.44 -26.46
C GLY A 83 -6.09 -5.31 -25.23
N PHE A 84 -6.41 -4.72 -24.07
CA PHE A 84 -6.68 -5.47 -22.85
C PHE A 84 -7.98 -6.28 -22.97
N ARG A 85 -7.83 -7.61 -23.07
CA ARG A 85 -8.94 -8.57 -23.08
C ARG A 85 -9.08 -9.19 -21.67
N PRO A 86 -10.20 -8.93 -20.98
CA PRO A 86 -10.44 -9.37 -19.60
C PRO A 86 -10.44 -10.89 -19.39
#